data_AF-A0A5C7X359-F1
#
_entry.id   AF-A0A5C7X359-F1
#
_cell.length_a   1.000
_cell.length_b   1.000
_cell.length_c   1.000
_cell.angle_alpha   90.00
_cell.angle_beta   90.00
_cell.angle_gamma   90.00
#
_symmetry.space_group_name_H-M   'P 1'
#
loop_
_entity.id
_entity.type
_entity.pdbx_description
1 polymer ?
#
loop_
_entity_poly.entity_id
_entity_poly.type
_entity_poly.pdbx_seq_one_letter_code
_entity_poly.pdbx_strand_id
1 'polypeptide(L)'
;MSKTYEGLSEQISNLDNSKASKELRAKLLYNILEVSSENPGKLISNYDKSDHPLMDALEKSVQLTNAVDKLDKIPGLSKIATYLDKKTDKLLATESFKAEKGIEMVEKAKATEKLET
;
A
#
# COMPACT_ATOMS: atom_id res chain seq x y z
N MET A 1 -20.00 -24.18 -2.14
CA MET A 1 -19.28 -25.19 -2.94
C MET A 1 -19.67 -26.64 -2.60
N SER A 2 -19.88 -27.01 -1.32
CA SER A 2 -20.25 -28.39 -0.94
C SER A 2 -21.52 -28.94 -1.63
N LYS A 3 -22.58 -28.12 -1.74
CA LYS A 3 -23.87 -28.53 -2.33
C LYS A 3 -23.81 -28.94 -3.81
N THR A 4 -22.79 -28.51 -4.55
CA THR A 4 -22.65 -28.82 -5.99
C THR A 4 -22.01 -30.19 -6.21
N TYR A 5 -21.05 -30.59 -5.37
CA TYR A 5 -20.41 -31.91 -5.44
C TYR A 5 -21.36 -33.02 -5.04
N GLU A 6 -22.21 -32.76 -4.04
CA GLU A 6 -23.26 -33.67 -3.59
C GLU A 6 -24.28 -33.93 -4.71
N GLY A 7 -24.80 -32.88 -5.35
CA GLY A 7 -25.73 -33.01 -6.48
C GLY A 7 -25.14 -33.74 -7.69
N LEU A 8 -23.86 -33.51 -8.01
CA LEU A 8 -23.17 -34.25 -9.09
C LEU A 8 -22.91 -35.71 -8.73
N SER A 9 -22.56 -36.00 -7.47
CA SER A 9 -22.38 -37.37 -6.97
C SER A 9 -23.69 -38.16 -7.05
N GLU A 10 -24.81 -37.51 -6.73
CA GLU A 10 -26.14 -38.11 -6.81
C GLU A 10 -26.58 -38.35 -8.26
N GLN A 11 -26.35 -37.38 -9.15
CA GLN A 11 -26.59 -37.53 -10.60
C GLN A 11 -25.76 -38.66 -11.22
N ILE A 12 -24.49 -38.81 -10.84
CA ILE A 12 -23.62 -39.89 -11.33
C ILE A 12 -24.06 -41.25 -10.77
N SER A 13 -24.61 -41.27 -9.55
CA SER A 13 -25.11 -42.48 -8.91
C SER A 13 -26.42 -42.98 -9.51
N ASN A 14 -27.21 -42.07 -10.08
CA ASN A 14 -28.47 -42.36 -10.75
C ASN A 14 -28.31 -42.72 -12.24
N LEU A 15 -27.08 -42.86 -12.75
CA LEU A 15 -26.81 -43.33 -14.11
C LEU A 15 -26.92 -44.86 -14.19
N ASP A 16 -27.75 -45.37 -15.10
CA ASP A 16 -27.95 -46.81 -15.32
C ASP A 16 -26.69 -47.54 -15.82
N ASN A 17 -25.76 -46.81 -16.46
CA ASN A 17 -24.52 -47.38 -16.98
C ASN A 17 -23.43 -47.45 -15.89
N SER A 18 -23.30 -48.62 -15.27
CA SER A 18 -22.33 -48.89 -14.18
C SER A 18 -20.87 -48.57 -14.54
N LYS A 19 -20.46 -48.75 -15.80
CA LYS A 19 -19.08 -48.49 -16.23
C LYS A 19 -18.80 -46.99 -16.34
N ALA A 20 -19.72 -46.26 -16.98
CA ALA A 20 -19.63 -44.81 -17.10
C ALA A 20 -19.73 -44.11 -15.73
N SER A 21 -20.62 -44.59 -14.85
CA SER A 21 -20.77 -44.07 -13.48
C SER A 21 -19.48 -44.21 -12.66
N LYS A 22 -18.79 -45.36 -12.75
CA LYS A 22 -17.51 -45.57 -12.05
C LYS A 22 -16.40 -44.64 -12.55
N GLU A 23 -16.31 -44.44 -13.86
CA GLU A 23 -15.32 -43.52 -14.46
C GLU A 23 -15.58 -42.07 -14.05
N LEU A 24 -16.85 -41.64 -14.07
CA LEU A 24 -17.25 -40.28 -13.67
C LEU A 24 -17.03 -40.04 -12.18
N ARG A 25 -17.25 -41.05 -11.31
CA ARG A 25 -16.90 -40.96 -9.88
C ARG A 25 -15.40 -40.79 -9.66
N ALA A 26 -14.57 -41.53 -10.40
CA ALA A 26 -13.12 -41.41 -10.31
C ALA A 26 -12.64 -40.02 -10.75
N LYS A 27 -13.21 -39.46 -11.83
CA LYS A 27 -12.92 -38.08 -12.29
C LYS A 27 -13.39 -37.03 -11.29
N LEU A 28 -14.58 -37.20 -10.70
CA LEU A 28 -15.08 -36.28 -9.67
C LEU A 28 -14.17 -36.27 -8.43
N LEU A 29 -13.74 -37.44 -7.97
CA LEU A 29 -12.81 -37.57 -6.84
C LEU A 29 -11.45 -36.92 -7.16
N TYR A 30 -10.92 -37.14 -8.37
CA TYR A 30 -9.71 -36.49 -8.84
C TYR A 30 -9.86 -34.96 -8.82
N ASN A 31 -10.94 -34.43 -9.40
CA ASN A 31 -11.20 -32.99 -9.41
C ASN A 31 -11.35 -32.41 -7.99
N ILE A 32 -11.97 -33.13 -7.06
CA ILE A 32 -12.08 -32.73 -5.66
C ILE A 32 -10.68 -32.69 -5.00
N LEU A 33 -9.84 -33.70 -5.24
CA LEU A 33 -8.48 -33.75 -4.71
C LEU A 33 -7.60 -32.67 -5.32
N GLU A 34 -7.73 -32.39 -6.61
CA GLU A 34 -7.01 -31.33 -7.34
C GLU A 34 -7.39 -29.95 -6.79
N VAL A 35 -8.69 -29.66 -6.67
CA VAL A 35 -9.18 -28.39 -6.13
C VAL A 35 -8.92 -28.26 -4.62
N SER A 36 -8.92 -29.36 -3.87
CA SER A 36 -8.58 -29.36 -2.44
C SER A 36 -7.06 -29.36 -2.20
N SER A 37 -6.25 -29.64 -3.23
CA SER A 37 -4.79 -29.55 -3.21
C SER A 37 -4.30 -28.14 -3.51
N GLU A 38 -5.18 -27.23 -3.94
CA GLU A 38 -4.92 -25.79 -3.80
C GLU A 38 -4.87 -25.46 -2.31
N ASN A 39 -3.75 -24.90 -1.87
CA ASN A 39 -3.43 -24.65 -0.47
C ASN A 39 -4.61 -23.93 0.23
N PRO A 40 -5.30 -24.58 1.20
CA PRO A 40 -6.50 -24.03 1.82
C PRO A 40 -6.24 -22.70 2.56
N GLY A 41 -4.97 -22.36 2.81
CA GLY A 41 -4.55 -21.06 3.33
C GLY A 41 -4.90 -19.86 2.44
N LYS A 42 -5.15 -20.05 1.14
CA LYS A 42 -5.53 -18.95 0.23
C LYS A 42 -6.96 -18.43 0.46
N LEU A 43 -7.83 -19.23 1.10
CA LEU A 43 -9.20 -18.83 1.45
C LEU A 43 -9.31 -18.12 2.81
N ILE A 44 -8.20 -17.96 3.53
CA ILE A 44 -8.17 -17.10 4.71
C ILE A 44 -8.18 -15.65 4.20
N SER A 45 -9.20 -14.88 4.55
CA SER A 45 -9.27 -13.45 4.27
C SER A 45 -7.95 -12.79 4.69
N ASN A 46 -7.24 -12.17 3.74
CA ASN A 46 -5.93 -11.52 3.91
C ASN A 46 -4.67 -12.42 3.88
N TYR A 47 -4.67 -13.65 3.35
CA TYR A 47 -3.41 -14.42 3.20
C TYR A 47 -2.32 -13.68 2.39
N ASP A 48 -2.73 -12.89 1.40
CA ASP A 48 -1.81 -12.08 0.57
C ASP A 48 -1.26 -10.86 1.32
N LYS A 49 -1.94 -10.41 2.39
CA LYS A 49 -1.47 -9.32 3.23
C LYS A 49 -0.71 -9.93 4.38
N SER A 50 0.57 -9.65 4.43
CA SER A 50 1.35 -10.14 5.55
C SER A 50 0.92 -9.45 6.84
N ASP A 51 0.39 -10.23 7.79
CA ASP A 51 0.12 -9.81 9.17
C ASP A 51 1.42 -9.43 9.93
N HIS A 52 2.58 -9.67 9.33
CA HIS A 52 3.86 -9.25 9.87
C HIS A 52 4.10 -7.74 9.65
N PRO A 53 4.33 -6.95 10.71
CA PRO A 53 4.48 -5.49 10.60
C PRO A 53 5.63 -5.05 9.70
N LEU A 54 6.71 -5.84 9.62
CA LEU A 54 7.81 -5.55 8.68
C LEU A 54 7.41 -5.69 7.22
N MET A 55 6.63 -6.71 6.87
CA MET A 55 6.24 -6.92 5.48
C MET A 55 5.14 -5.93 5.05
N ASP A 56 4.23 -5.55 5.96
CA ASP A 56 3.28 -4.44 5.73
C ASP A 56 4.03 -3.12 5.48
N ALA A 57 5.06 -2.83 6.26
CA ALA A 57 5.91 -1.65 6.04
C ALA A 57 6.65 -1.70 4.70
N LEU A 58 7.16 -2.87 4.29
CA LEU A 58 7.79 -3.06 2.98
C LEU A 58 6.79 -2.89 1.83
N GLU A 59 5.61 -3.49 1.93
CA GLU A 59 4.55 -3.37 0.92
C GLU A 59 4.11 -1.91 0.76
N LYS A 60 3.91 -1.20 1.88
CA LYS A 60 3.60 0.25 1.87
C LYS A 60 4.73 1.09 1.28
N SER A 61 5.99 0.71 1.49
CA SER A 61 7.14 1.39 0.89
C SER A 61 7.18 1.21 -0.63
N VAL A 62 6.85 0.01 -1.12
CA VAL A 62 6.71 -0.26 -2.57
C VAL A 62 5.53 0.53 -3.16
N GLN A 63 4.38 0.55 -2.47
CA GLN A 63 3.23 1.35 -2.89
C GLN A 63 3.54 2.85 -2.93
N LEU A 64 4.29 3.36 -1.95
CA LEU A 64 4.75 4.75 -1.91
C LEU A 64 5.65 5.07 -3.10
N THR A 65 6.63 4.20 -3.40
CA THR A 65 7.51 4.37 -4.56
C THR A 65 6.72 4.45 -5.86
N ASN A 66 5.76 3.54 -6.04
CA ASN A 66 4.87 3.55 -7.19
C ASN A 66 4.00 4.82 -7.26
N ALA A 67 3.59 5.37 -6.12
CA ALA A 67 2.83 6.62 -6.08
C ALA A 67 3.70 7.82 -6.45
N VAL A 68 4.95 7.87 -5.97
CA VAL A 68 5.93 8.89 -6.34
C VAL A 68 6.22 8.84 -7.85
N ASP A 69 6.43 7.64 -8.41
CA ASP A 69 6.64 7.46 -9.86
C ASP A 69 5.43 7.92 -10.68
N LYS A 70 4.21 7.73 -10.16
CA LYS A 70 2.99 8.22 -10.81
C LYS A 70 2.89 9.74 -10.74
N LEU A 71 3.29 10.36 -9.64
CA LEU A 71 3.32 11.81 -9.48
C LEU A 71 4.34 12.45 -10.45
N ASP A 72 5.53 11.89 -10.58
CA ASP A 72 6.54 12.34 -11.55
C ASP A 72 6.04 12.18 -13.00
N LYS A 73 5.23 11.13 -13.22
CA LYS A 73 4.34 10.88 -14.37
C LYS A 73 3.52 12.09 -14.86
N ILE A 74 3.14 13.00 -13.96
CA ILE A 74 2.15 14.05 -14.25
C ILE A 74 2.86 15.26 -14.89
N PRO A 75 2.62 15.54 -16.18
CA PRO A 75 3.26 16.67 -16.84
C PRO A 75 2.83 17.99 -16.18
N GLY A 76 3.82 18.80 -15.80
CA GLY A 76 3.59 20.11 -15.18
C GLY A 76 3.51 20.12 -13.65
N LEU A 77 3.39 18.97 -12.98
CA LEU A 77 3.42 18.92 -11.51
C LEU A 77 4.76 19.39 -10.95
N SER A 78 5.88 19.01 -11.59
CA SER A 78 7.22 19.46 -11.18
C SER A 78 7.36 20.98 -11.27
N LYS A 79 6.72 21.64 -12.23
CA LYS A 79 6.72 23.11 -12.32
C LYS A 79 5.99 23.74 -11.14
N ILE A 80 4.83 23.19 -10.76
CA ILE A 80 4.08 23.66 -9.59
C ILE A 80 4.89 23.45 -8.31
N ALA A 81 5.51 22.28 -8.15
CA ALA A 81 6.38 21.97 -7.02
C ALA A 81 7.53 22.99 -6.91
N THR A 82 8.26 23.24 -8.01
CA THR A 82 9.37 24.22 -8.02
C THR A 82 8.91 25.66 -7.76
N TYR A 83 7.70 26.03 -8.18
CA TYR A 83 7.14 27.36 -7.88
C TYR A 83 6.79 27.49 -6.39
N LEU A 84 6.23 26.44 -5.80
CA LEU A 84 5.95 26.37 -4.37
C LEU A 84 7.25 26.45 -3.57
N ASP A 85 8.27 25.70 -3.98
CA ASP A 85 9.57 25.64 -3.33
C ASP A 85 10.25 27.02 -3.32
N LYS A 86 10.30 27.69 -4.48
CA LYS A 86 10.78 29.07 -4.59
C LYS A 86 9.99 30.06 -3.73
N LYS A 87 8.69 29.84 -3.53
CA LYS A 87 7.88 30.69 -2.65
C LYS A 87 8.23 30.43 -1.19
N THR A 88 8.41 29.17 -0.81
CA THR A 88 8.83 28.75 0.53
C THR A 88 10.21 29.31 0.88
N ASP A 89 11.19 29.20 -0.02
CA ASP A 89 12.54 29.76 0.16
C ASP A 89 12.53 31.28 0.38
N LYS A 90 11.74 32.00 -0.41
CA LYS A 90 11.59 33.46 -0.24
C LYS A 90 10.97 33.82 1.10
N LEU A 91 9.99 33.04 1.55
CA LEU A 91 9.30 33.26 2.81
C LEU A 91 10.24 32.97 3.98
N LEU A 92 10.97 31.86 3.94
CA LEU A 92 12.03 31.51 4.89
C LEU A 92 13.11 32.59 4.96
N ALA A 93 13.66 33.03 3.82
CA ALA A 93 14.67 34.09 3.79
C ALA A 93 14.16 35.40 4.40
N THR A 94 12.90 35.75 4.16
CA THR A 94 12.29 36.96 4.73
C THR A 94 12.12 36.84 6.25
N GLU A 95 11.67 35.69 6.75
CA GLU A 95 11.53 35.46 8.19
C GLU A 95 12.89 35.36 8.90
N SER A 96 13.88 34.70 8.30
CA SER A 96 15.27 34.69 8.79
C SER A 96 15.85 36.11 8.86
N PHE A 97 15.67 36.92 7.81
CA PHE A 97 16.14 38.31 7.81
C PHE A 97 15.48 39.17 8.91
N LYS A 98 14.17 39.01 9.12
CA LYS A 98 13.47 39.70 10.22
C LYS A 98 13.99 39.26 11.58
N ALA A 99 14.21 37.95 11.77
CA ALA A 99 14.73 37.40 13.02
C ALA A 99 16.13 37.93 13.32
N GLU A 100 17.03 37.90 12.33
CA GLU A 100 18.41 38.39 12.45
C GLU A 100 18.45 39.89 12.75
N LYS A 101 17.67 40.70 12.02
CA LYS A 101 17.53 42.13 12.30
C LYS A 101 16.98 42.41 13.71
N GLY A 102 16.02 41.60 14.16
CA GLY A 102 15.46 41.68 15.52
C GLY A 102 16.51 41.38 16.59
N ILE A 103 17.32 40.34 16.38
CA ILE A 103 18.43 39.98 17.26
C ILE A 103 19.48 41.11 17.31
N GLU A 104 19.89 41.63 16.14
CA GLU A 104 20.85 42.76 16.07
C GLU A 104 20.35 44.01 16.80
N MET A 105 19.05 44.33 16.71
CA MET A 105 18.46 45.45 17.42
C MET A 105 18.52 45.26 18.94
N VAL A 106 18.24 44.04 19.41
CA VAL A 106 18.33 43.70 20.84
C VAL A 106 19.78 43.74 21.33
N GLU A 107 20.74 43.27 20.52
CA GLU A 107 22.16 43.35 20.86
C GLU A 107 22.67 44.80 20.91
N LYS A 108 22.31 45.63 19.92
CA LYS A 108 22.66 47.06 19.90
C LYS A 108 22.05 47.81 21.08
N ALA A 109 20.79 47.54 21.42
CA ALA A 109 20.13 48.14 22.58
C ALA A 109 20.82 47.79 23.91
N LYS A 110 21.24 46.52 24.08
CA LYS A 110 22.02 46.08 25.26
C LYS A 110 23.42 46.69 25.31
N ALA A 111 24.05 46.95 24.16
CA ALA A 111 25.36 47.57 24.09
C ALA A 111 25.31 49.05 24.47
N THR A 112 24.26 49.78 24.07
CA THR A 112 24.05 51.19 24.44
C THR A 112 23.72 51.36 25.92
N GLU A 113 22.95 50.44 26.53
CA GLU A 113 22.63 50.47 27.97
C GLU A 113 23.86 50.29 28.88
N LYS A 114 24.91 49.61 28.41
CA LYS A 114 26.16 49.40 29.16
C LYS A 114 27.16 50.56 29.09
N LEU A 115 26.97 51.50 28.17
CA LEU A 115 27.82 52.68 28.00
C LEU A 115 27.35 53.88 28.83
N GLU A 116 26.13 53.82 29.39
CA GLU A 116 25.52 54.89 30.19
C GLU A 116 25.54 54.61 31.72
N THR A 117 26.19 53.54 32.16
CA THR A 117 26.51 53.24 33.58
C THR A 117 28.00 53.24 33.84
#